data_AF-A0A963ER55-F1
#
_entry.id   AF-A0A963ER55-F1
#
_cell.length_a   1.000
_cell.length_b   1.000
_cell.length_c   1.000
_cell.angle_alpha   90.00
_cell.angle_beta   90.00
_cell.angle_gamma   90.00
#
_symmetry.space_group_name_H-M   'P 1'
#
loop_
_entity.id
_entity.type
_entity.pdbx_description
1 polymer ?
#
loop_
_entity_poly.entity_id
_entity_poly.type
_entity_poly.pdbx_seq_one_letter_code
_entity_poly.pdbx_strand_id
1 'polypeptide(L)'
;PLSPMRLLVDARGKDLAALLPRDRLNEMVQSVKKATALAIIKQVYQEVEAKMSLATAAAEQQLASIAAEAEHTMRLELGEELDRLRALRRVNPSIREEEISFLQHRIDECAVHIQHASLQLQALRLIITT
;
A
#
# COMPACT_ATOMS: atom_id res chain seq x y z
N PRO A 1 -7.80 -6.03 0.44
CA PRO A 1 -7.25 -6.59 -0.81
C PRO A 1 -5.75 -6.27 -0.88
N LEU A 2 -4.95 -7.02 -1.64
CA LEU A 2 -3.55 -6.66 -1.86
C LEU A 2 -3.48 -5.46 -2.81
N SER A 3 -2.99 -4.34 -2.31
CA SER A 3 -2.82 -3.09 -3.07
C SER A 3 -1.35 -2.93 -3.48
N PRO A 4 -0.97 -3.22 -4.73
CA PRO A 4 0.40 -3.07 -5.17
C PRO A 4 0.79 -1.59 -5.23
N MET A 5 1.91 -1.25 -4.61
CA MET A 5 2.51 0.08 -4.66
C MET A 5 3.78 0.04 -5.51
N ARG A 6 3.91 0.99 -6.43
CA ARG A 6 5.10 1.16 -7.26
C ARG A 6 5.83 2.42 -6.85
N LEU A 7 7.10 2.28 -6.51
CA LEU A 7 8.03 3.39 -6.30
C LEU A 7 9.09 3.38 -7.39
N LEU A 8 9.44 4.57 -7.88
CA LEU A 8 10.55 4.76 -8.82
C LEU A 8 11.49 5.81 -8.24
N VAL A 9 12.50 5.34 -7.53
CA VAL A 9 13.40 6.21 -6.77
C VAL A 9 14.65 6.53 -7.59
N ASP A 10 14.99 7.81 -7.71
CA ASP A 10 16.22 8.26 -8.35
C ASP A 10 17.44 8.20 -7.41
N ALA A 11 18.61 8.61 -7.90
CA ALA A 11 19.84 8.62 -7.09
C ALA A 11 19.77 9.56 -5.86
N ARG A 12 18.82 10.49 -5.81
CA ARG A 12 18.61 11.45 -4.73
C ARG A 12 17.50 11.03 -3.76
N GLY A 13 16.88 9.86 -3.97
CA GLY A 13 15.79 9.39 -3.12
C GLY A 13 14.42 9.93 -3.50
N LYS A 14 14.28 10.65 -4.62
CA LYS A 14 13.01 11.22 -5.05
C LYS A 14 12.18 10.19 -5.81
N ASP A 15 10.90 10.07 -5.45
CA ASP A 15 9.96 9.23 -6.20
C ASP A 15 9.49 9.95 -7.48
N LEU A 16 9.62 9.24 -8.60
CA LEU A 16 9.27 9.66 -9.94
C LEU A 16 8.15 8.79 -10.53
N ALA A 17 7.56 7.86 -9.76
CA ALA A 17 6.58 6.91 -10.27
C ALA A 17 5.35 7.60 -10.89
N ALA A 18 4.92 8.74 -10.33
CA ALA A 18 3.82 9.54 -10.85
C ALA A 18 4.14 10.26 -12.17
N LEU A 19 5.40 10.69 -12.35
CA LEU A 19 5.85 11.40 -13.56
C LEU A 19 6.20 10.44 -14.70
N LEU A 20 6.68 9.24 -14.36
CA LEU A 20 7.10 8.24 -15.32
C LEU A 20 6.34 6.92 -15.10
N PRO A 21 5.19 6.76 -15.78
CA PRO A 21 4.42 5.53 -15.77
C PRO A 21 5.24 4.32 -16.21
N ARG A 22 4.81 3.13 -15.77
CA ARG A 22 5.51 1.87 -16.05
C ARG A 22 5.72 1.63 -17.55
N ASP A 23 4.68 1.85 -18.35
CA ASP A 23 4.71 1.49 -19.77
C ASP A 23 5.66 2.41 -20.54
N ARG A 24 5.65 3.73 -20.24
CA ARG A 24 6.65 4.67 -20.78
C ARG A 24 8.08 4.33 -20.36
N LEU A 25 8.28 3.96 -19.10
CA LEU A 25 9.60 3.53 -18.63
C LEU A 25 10.10 2.30 -19.40
N ASN A 26 9.21 1.34 -19.70
CA ASN A 26 9.57 0.11 -20.41
C ASN A 26 9.99 0.38 -21.86
N GLU A 27 9.44 1.39 -22.51
CA GLU A 27 9.85 1.81 -23.87
C GLU A 27 11.26 2.44 -23.89
N MET A 28 11.68 3.06 -22.79
CA MET A 28 12.96 3.79 -22.69
C MET A 28 14.14 2.92 -22.27
N VAL A 29 13.92 1.68 -21.83
CA VAL A 29 14.93 0.83 -21.22
C VAL A 29 15.21 -0.41 -22.06
N GLN A 30 16.47 -0.82 -22.08
CA GLN A 30 16.91 -2.03 -22.77
C GLN A 30 17.54 -3.02 -21.79
N SER A 31 17.44 -4.31 -22.11
CA SER A 31 18.06 -5.37 -21.31
C SER A 31 19.58 -5.37 -21.48
N VAL A 32 20.30 -5.53 -20.38
CA VAL A 32 21.76 -5.63 -20.36
C VAL A 32 22.18 -7.10 -20.38
N LYS A 33 23.32 -7.42 -21.02
CA LYS A 33 23.90 -8.78 -21.00
C LYS A 33 24.17 -9.22 -19.56
N LYS A 34 23.84 -10.48 -19.24
CA LYS A 34 23.92 -11.05 -17.88
C LYS A 34 25.29 -10.86 -17.22
N ALA A 35 26.39 -11.04 -17.95
CA ALA A 35 27.74 -10.87 -17.42
C ALA A 35 28.01 -9.43 -16.96
N THR A 36 27.63 -8.44 -17.78
CA THR A 36 27.75 -7.01 -17.46
C THR A 36 26.85 -6.63 -16.29
N ALA A 37 25.61 -7.12 -16.25
CA ALA A 37 24.69 -6.87 -15.15
C ALA A 37 25.26 -7.36 -13.79
N LEU A 38 25.84 -8.56 -13.75
CA LEU A 38 26.46 -9.11 -12.54
C LEU A 38 27.66 -8.28 -12.06
N ALA A 39 28.48 -7.77 -12.98
CA ALA A 39 29.61 -6.90 -12.63
C ALA A 39 29.13 -5.58 -12.03
N ILE A 40 28.09 -4.97 -12.62
CA ILE A 40 27.53 -3.71 -12.12
C ILE A 40 26.89 -3.91 -10.76
N ILE A 41 26.07 -4.95 -10.57
CA ILE A 41 25.41 -5.23 -9.28
C ILE A 41 26.45 -5.34 -8.15
N LYS A 42 27.58 -6.00 -8.39
CA LYS A 42 28.66 -6.10 -7.39
C LYS A 42 29.25 -4.75 -7.00
N GLN A 43 29.33 -3.80 -7.93
CA GLN A 43 29.89 -2.47 -7.69
C GLN A 43 28.89 -1.56 -6.98
N VAL A 44 27.61 -1.62 -7.36
CA VAL A 44 26.58 -0.70 -6.85
C VAL A 44 25.77 -1.26 -5.67
N TYR A 45 26.11 -2.45 -5.17
CA TYR A 45 25.33 -3.15 -4.13
C TYR A 45 25.04 -2.26 -2.91
N GLN A 46 26.07 -1.62 -2.35
CA GLN A 46 25.91 -0.77 -1.17
C GLN A 46 25.04 0.46 -1.45
N GLU A 47 25.16 1.05 -2.64
CA GLU A 47 24.30 2.16 -3.02
C GLU A 47 22.84 1.72 -3.19
N VAL A 48 22.61 0.54 -3.75
CA VAL A 48 21.26 -0.03 -3.91
C VAL A 48 20.65 -0.28 -2.54
N GLU A 49 21.39 -0.83 -1.58
CA GLU A 49 20.91 -1.08 -0.21
C GLU A 49 20.54 0.23 0.51
N ALA A 50 21.37 1.26 0.39
CA ALA A 50 21.07 2.60 0.93
C ALA A 50 19.82 3.21 0.29
N LYS A 51 19.68 3.12 -1.04
CA LYS A 51 18.51 3.61 -1.78
C LYS A 51 17.24 2.82 -1.45
N MET A 52 17.38 1.52 -1.22
CA MET A 52 16.26 0.66 -0.83
C MET A 52 15.72 1.06 0.54
N SER A 53 16.59 1.44 1.48
CA SER A 53 16.18 1.97 2.79
C SER A 53 15.37 3.27 2.67
N LEU A 54 15.80 4.19 1.80
CA LEU A 54 15.05 5.42 1.50
C LEU A 54 13.70 5.13 0.84
N ALA A 55 13.67 4.18 -0.10
CA ALA A 55 12.44 3.75 -0.75
C ALA A 55 11.45 3.12 0.25
N THR A 56 11.94 2.31 1.19
CA THR A 56 11.12 1.73 2.26
C THR A 56 10.53 2.79 3.16
N ALA A 57 11.30 3.79 3.58
CA ALA A 57 10.77 4.90 4.38
C ALA A 57 9.67 5.70 3.64
N ALA A 58 9.86 5.95 2.34
CA ALA A 58 8.83 6.59 1.51
C ALA A 58 7.58 5.71 1.37
N ALA A 59 7.77 4.39 1.23
CA ALA A 59 6.68 3.41 1.18
C ALA A 59 5.88 3.40 2.49
N GLU A 60 6.55 3.42 3.64
CA GLU A 60 5.92 3.44 4.97
C GLU A 60 5.06 4.69 5.18
N GLN A 61 5.53 5.84 4.72
CA GLN A 61 4.74 7.07 4.75
C GLN A 61 3.47 6.96 3.89
N GLN A 62 3.57 6.36 2.70
CA GLN A 62 2.40 6.11 1.84
C GLN A 62 1.45 5.07 2.47
N LEU A 63 1.98 4.01 3.08
CA LEU A 63 1.18 3.01 3.79
C LEU A 63 0.34 3.67 4.89
N ALA A 64 0.91 4.55 5.70
CA ALA A 64 0.19 5.24 6.76
C ALA A 64 -1.01 6.04 6.20
N SER A 65 -0.82 6.73 5.08
CA SER A 65 -1.90 7.47 4.40
C SER A 65 -2.99 6.53 3.87
N ILE A 66 -2.60 5.44 3.20
CA ILE A 66 -3.53 4.45 2.63
C ILE A 66 -4.32 3.76 3.75
N ALA A 67 -3.66 3.39 4.85
CA ALA A 67 -4.30 2.77 6.01
C ALA A 67 -5.31 3.72 6.67
N ALA A 68 -4.96 5.01 6.82
CA ALA A 68 -5.87 6.01 7.36
C ALA A 68 -7.10 6.22 6.48
N GLU A 69 -6.92 6.31 5.16
CA GLU A 69 -8.03 6.46 4.20
C GLU A 69 -8.92 5.21 4.17
N ALA A 70 -8.33 4.02 4.23
CA ALA A 70 -9.05 2.76 4.31
C ALA A 70 -9.86 2.64 5.61
N GLU A 71 -9.28 3.02 6.76
CA GLU A 71 -10.00 3.05 8.03
C GLU A 71 -11.15 4.05 7.98
N HIS A 72 -10.93 5.25 7.45
CA HIS A 72 -11.96 6.28 7.33
C HIS A 72 -13.14 5.80 6.47
N THR A 73 -12.86 5.25 5.29
CA THR A 73 -13.87 4.75 4.36
C THR A 73 -14.66 3.60 4.98
N MET A 74 -13.98 2.64 5.63
CA MET A 74 -14.61 1.51 6.31
C MET A 74 -15.52 1.98 7.45
N ARG A 75 -15.10 2.95 8.26
CA ARG A 75 -15.93 3.51 9.35
C ARG A 75 -17.15 4.27 8.82
N LEU A 76 -17.02 4.98 7.71
CA LEU A 76 -18.15 5.66 7.08
C LEU A 76 -19.19 4.63 6.59
N GLU A 77 -18.79 3.70 5.73
CA GLU A 77 -19.72 2.73 5.12
C GLU A 77 -20.39 1.83 6.17
N LEU A 78 -19.62 1.27 7.11
CA LEU A 78 -20.18 0.40 8.14
C LEU A 78 -20.90 1.18 9.24
N GLY A 79 -20.51 2.43 9.49
CA GLY A 79 -21.18 3.33 10.42
C GLY A 79 -22.58 3.72 9.93
N GLU A 80 -22.73 4.03 8.64
CA GLU A 80 -24.04 4.29 8.04
C GLU A 80 -24.96 3.08 8.15
N GLU A 81 -24.45 1.87 7.88
CA GLU A 81 -25.25 0.65 8.02
C GLU A 81 -25.61 0.36 9.49
N LEU A 82 -24.72 0.65 10.43
CA LEU A 82 -24.99 0.53 11.86
C LEU A 82 -26.10 1.48 12.31
N ASP A 83 -26.07 2.73 11.85
CA ASP A 83 -27.10 3.72 12.16
C ASP A 83 -28.44 3.36 11.52
N ARG A 84 -28.41 2.80 10.30
CA ARG A 84 -29.59 2.25 9.64
C ARG A 84 -30.20 1.08 10.42
N LEU A 85 -29.40 0.12 10.89
CA LEU A 85 -29.88 -1.00 11.71
C LEU A 85 -30.47 -0.52 13.03
N ARG A 86 -29.82 0.45 13.70
CA ARG A 86 -30.33 1.09 14.92
C ARG A 86 -31.68 1.78 14.67
N ALA A 87 -31.82 2.47 13.54
CA ALA A 87 -33.08 3.12 13.17
C ALA A 87 -34.19 2.08 12.89
N LEU A 88 -33.88 1.01 12.16
CA LEU A 88 -34.83 -0.06 11.86
C LEU A 88 -35.29 -0.79 13.13
N ARG A 89 -34.41 -0.99 14.12
CA ARG A 89 -34.78 -1.59 15.41
C ARG A 89 -35.87 -0.81 16.13
N ARG A 90 -35.84 0.53 16.07
CA ARG A 90 -36.84 1.39 16.73
C ARG A 90 -38.26 1.14 16.19
N VAL A 91 -38.36 0.77 14.92
CA VAL A 91 -39.64 0.51 14.24
C VAL A 91 -39.94 -0.98 14.07
N ASN A 92 -38.97 -1.86 14.30
CA ASN A 92 -39.10 -3.31 14.19
C ASN A 92 -38.37 -4.03 15.35
N PRO A 93 -39.08 -4.47 16.40
CA PRO A 93 -38.49 -5.18 17.53
C PRO A 93 -37.96 -6.59 17.19
N SER A 94 -38.21 -7.09 15.98
CA SER A 94 -37.68 -8.39 15.53
C SER A 94 -36.18 -8.36 15.22
N ILE A 95 -35.56 -7.18 15.00
CA ILE A 95 -34.11 -7.10 14.82
C ILE A 95 -33.43 -7.19 16.18
N ARG A 96 -32.43 -8.06 16.25
CA ARG A 96 -31.86 -8.49 17.51
C ARG A 96 -30.68 -7.59 17.89
N GLU A 97 -30.41 -7.46 19.20
CA GLU A 97 -29.24 -6.67 19.67
C GLU A 97 -27.92 -7.33 19.26
N GLU A 98 -27.94 -8.65 19.05
CA GLU A 98 -26.80 -9.42 18.56
C GLU A 98 -26.34 -8.94 17.18
N GLU A 99 -27.25 -8.50 16.29
CA GLU A 99 -26.89 -8.03 14.96
C GLU A 99 -26.16 -6.67 15.00
N ILE A 100 -26.61 -5.76 15.87
CA ILE A 100 -25.98 -4.46 16.10
C ILE A 100 -24.61 -4.66 16.75
N SER A 101 -24.55 -5.51 17.78
CA SER A 101 -23.31 -5.83 18.48
C SER A 101 -22.28 -6.50 17.57
N PHE A 102 -22.74 -7.40 16.70
CA PHE A 102 -21.91 -8.06 15.69
C PHE A 102 -21.31 -7.07 14.70
N LEU A 103 -22.12 -6.13 14.19
CA LEU A 103 -21.61 -5.12 13.25
C LEU A 103 -20.62 -4.16 13.94
N GLN A 104 -20.88 -3.76 15.19
CA GLN A 104 -19.95 -2.97 15.98
C GLN A 104 -18.61 -3.69 16.19
N HIS A 105 -18.65 -4.96 16.60
CA HIS A 105 -17.46 -5.80 16.75
C HIS A 105 -16.68 -5.90 15.44
N ARG A 106 -17.37 -6.10 14.32
CA ARG A 106 -16.75 -6.18 13.00
C ARG A 106 -16.05 -4.87 12.61
N ILE A 107 -16.63 -3.71 12.92
CA ILE A 107 -15.98 -2.40 12.68
C ILE A 107 -14.66 -2.32 13.47
N ASP A 108 -14.69 -2.72 14.74
CA ASP A 108 -13.53 -2.63 15.63
C ASP A 108 -12.43 -3.62 15.20
N GLU A 109 -12.78 -4.85 14.85
CA GLU A 109 -11.83 -5.84 14.29
C GLU A 109 -11.23 -5.37 12.96
N CYS A 110 -12.06 -4.84 12.06
CA CYS A 110 -11.56 -4.30 10.79
C CYS A 110 -10.56 -3.16 11.01
N ALA A 111 -10.83 -2.25 11.96
CA ALA A 111 -9.90 -1.17 12.29
C ALA A 111 -8.56 -1.72 12.79
N VAL A 112 -8.57 -2.71 13.68
CA VAL A 112 -7.34 -3.38 14.16
C VAL A 112 -6.56 -4.04 13.02
N HIS A 113 -7.25 -4.72 12.10
CA HIS A 113 -6.60 -5.35 10.96
C HIS A 113 -6.01 -4.35 9.96
N ILE A 114 -6.66 -3.20 9.74
CA ILE A 114 -6.14 -2.13 8.90
C ILE A 114 -4.88 -1.52 9.52
N GLN A 115 -4.86 -1.32 10.83
CA GLN A 115 -3.69 -0.79 11.54
C GLN A 115 -2.49 -1.74 11.50
N HIS A 116 -2.72 -3.06 11.45
CA HIS A 116 -1.67 -4.07 11.31
C HIS A 116 -1.25 -4.34 9.86
N ALA A 117 -1.77 -3.60 8.88
CA ALA A 117 -1.33 -3.74 7.49
C ALA A 117 0.18 -3.46 7.37
N SER A 118 0.89 -4.30 6.63
CA SER A 118 2.34 -4.23 6.48
C SER A 118 2.77 -4.19 5.02
N LEU A 119 3.98 -3.70 4.78
CA LEU A 119 4.61 -3.66 3.47
C LEU A 119 5.45 -4.91 3.24
N GLN A 120 5.39 -5.43 2.01
CA GLN A 120 6.24 -6.52 1.56
C GLN A 120 6.83 -6.18 0.20
N LEU A 121 8.15 -6.24 0.08
CA LEU A 121 8.84 -6.07 -1.20
C LEU A 121 8.55 -7.27 -2.10
N GLN A 122 7.81 -7.03 -3.19
CA GLN A 122 7.44 -8.08 -4.16
C GLN A 122 8.43 -8.18 -5.34
N ALA A 123 8.93 -7.04 -5.81
CA ALA A 123 9.82 -6.98 -6.97
C ALA A 123 10.76 -5.79 -6.89
N LEU A 124 11.98 -5.97 -7.39
CA LEU A 124 12.98 -4.92 -7.54
C LEU A 124 13.53 -4.94 -8.97
N ARG A 125 13.65 -3.77 -9.58
CA ARG A 125 14.28 -3.59 -10.89
C ARG A 125 15.34 -2.51 -10.80
N LEU A 126 16.60 -2.88 -11.02
CA LEU A 126 17.70 -1.93 -11.14
C LEU A 126 17.76 -1.39 -12.57
N ILE A 127 17.78 -0.06 -12.70
CA ILE A 127 17.93 0.65 -13.97
C ILE A 127 19.22 1.45 -13.87
N ILE A 128 20.08 1.29 -14.87
CA ILE A 128 21.38 1.94 -14.93
C ILE A 128 21.38 2.82 -16.17
N THR A 129 21.74 4.08 -15.99
CA THR A 129 22.01 5.00 -17.08
C THR A 129 23.50 4.94 -17.38
N THR A 130 23.86 4.53 -18.60
CA THR A 130 25.23 4.61 -19.15
C THR A 130 25.43 5.90 -19.91
#